data_AF-A0A9D5W0E3-F1
#
_entry.id   AF-A0A9D5W0E3-F1
#
_cell.length_a   1.000
_cell.length_b   1.000
_cell.length_c   1.000
_cell.angle_alpha   90.00
_cell.angle_beta   90.00
_cell.angle_gamma   90.00
#
_symmetry.space_group_name_H-M   'P 1'
#
loop_
_entity.id
_entity.type
_entity.pdbx_description
1 polymer ?
#
loop_
_entity_poly.entity_id
_entity_poly.type
_entity_poly.pdbx_seq_one_letter_code
_entity_poly.pdbx_strand_id
1 'polypeptide(L)'
;GPCGNHIAKDSYMDSVHDVIAFLKGERKELLTRLNERMLALSESLEFEEAAKIRDRISAITGTWDTQKVVSNELGDMDVIGYAQSDEGTGLFNIFFVRGGSLIGVKDFYLKGVSGLRYGELLYTFMEQFYSKDIMPPTQIITIKRPDNITLLTKWMKKRHGVTVKIITPKAGREFELLNMAQENAQKTLSQKSGTSYIDVCTELAQRLGITQPIEEIGAFDISNISGSESVGSFVFWQRGRFEKSGYRHIRIKTVVGINDFAMMKEAVIRVIKNDNIPDLILIDGGLGQLGYAIEGLKESGIDAPNIVGIAKKPNRIFQSERETPIFLDDGSPSSLLLIKIRDEAHRFAITYHRKLRDNRILKSPLDDIKGISKKRRLALLKHFGSIKKIKAADVSEIASIKGFNTKLAKIILEALS
;
A
#
# COMPACT_ATOMS: atom_id res chain seq x y z
N GLY A 1 27.10 -6.98 23.45
CA GLY A 1 26.87 -8.44 23.50
C GLY A 1 27.22 -8.95 24.89
N PRO A 2 26.66 -10.08 25.37
CA PRO A 2 26.75 -10.53 26.76
C PRO A 2 28.09 -11.21 27.11
N CYS A 3 29.20 -10.63 26.65
CA CYS A 3 30.56 -11.10 26.91
C CYS A 3 31.41 -10.00 27.59
N GLY A 4 30.79 -9.22 28.48
CA GLY A 4 31.52 -8.27 29.32
C GLY A 4 31.16 -8.54 30.77
N ASN A 5 32.04 -9.25 31.49
CA ASN A 5 32.17 -9.55 32.94
C ASN A 5 31.34 -8.79 34.02
N HIS A 6 30.08 -8.41 33.78
CA HIS A 6 29.25 -7.61 34.68
C HIS A 6 28.14 -8.41 35.37
N ILE A 7 28.16 -9.74 35.28
CA ILE A 7 27.14 -10.61 35.91
C ILE A 7 27.85 -11.65 36.76
N ALA A 8 27.52 -11.71 38.05
CA ALA A 8 28.02 -12.75 38.96
C ALA A 8 27.67 -14.14 38.41
N LYS A 9 28.62 -15.09 38.51
CA LYS A 9 28.53 -16.43 37.90
C LYS A 9 27.22 -17.16 38.24
N ASP A 10 26.69 -16.94 39.44
CA ASP A 10 25.47 -17.57 39.92
C ASP A 10 24.21 -17.04 39.20
N SER A 11 24.13 -15.72 38.97
CA SER A 11 23.01 -15.08 38.24
C SER A 11 22.96 -15.47 36.75
N TYR A 12 24.13 -15.76 36.16
CA TYR A 12 24.22 -16.32 34.81
C TYR A 12 23.68 -17.75 34.77
N MET A 13 24.06 -18.59 35.73
CA MET A 13 23.60 -19.98 35.81
C MET A 13 22.08 -20.07 36.03
N ASP A 14 21.49 -19.18 36.82
CA ASP A 14 20.03 -19.11 36.98
C ASP A 14 19.33 -18.79 35.67
N SER A 15 19.86 -17.84 34.89
CA SER A 15 19.32 -17.50 33.58
C SER A 15 19.42 -18.66 32.59
N VAL A 16 20.49 -19.47 32.67
CA VAL A 16 20.65 -20.69 31.86
C VAL A 16 19.63 -21.75 32.26
N HIS A 17 19.37 -21.95 33.55
CA HIS A 17 18.33 -22.87 34.02
C HIS A 17 16.94 -22.46 33.56
N ASP A 18 16.63 -21.16 33.58
CA ASP A 18 15.35 -20.63 33.10
C ASP A 18 15.15 -20.91 31.59
N VAL A 19 16.22 -20.77 30.80
CA VAL A 19 16.20 -21.11 29.36
C VAL A 19 16.00 -22.61 29.14
N ILE A 20 16.66 -23.47 29.93
CA ILE A 20 16.52 -24.92 29.83
C ILE A 20 15.08 -25.35 30.20
N ALA A 21 14.53 -24.84 31.30
CA ALA A 21 13.16 -25.14 31.73
C ALA A 21 12.12 -24.68 30.71
N PHE A 22 12.35 -23.52 30.08
CA PHE A 22 11.53 -23.03 28.98
C PHE A 22 11.53 -23.99 27.78
N LEU A 23 12.72 -24.45 27.35
CA LEU A 23 12.86 -25.38 26.22
C LEU A 23 12.30 -26.78 26.51
N LYS A 24 12.28 -27.21 27.78
CA LYS A 24 11.69 -28.48 28.22
C LYS A 24 10.17 -28.42 28.42
N GLY A 25 9.57 -27.22 28.41
CA GLY A 25 8.13 -27.05 28.62
C GLY A 25 7.68 -27.14 30.09
N GLU A 26 8.59 -26.96 31.05
CA GLU A 26 8.34 -27.04 32.50
C GLU A 26 7.68 -25.75 33.04
N ARG A 27 6.50 -25.40 32.46
CA ARG A 27 5.81 -24.11 32.63
C ARG A 27 5.54 -23.71 34.08
N LYS A 28 5.01 -24.63 34.89
CA LYS A 28 4.56 -24.31 36.25
C LYS A 28 5.75 -23.95 37.13
N GLU A 29 6.83 -24.70 37.02
CA GLU A 29 8.03 -24.52 37.84
C GLU A 29 8.79 -23.24 37.48
N LEU A 30 8.90 -22.92 36.18
CA LEU A 30 9.52 -21.68 35.71
C LEU A 30 8.73 -20.45 36.16
N LEU A 31 7.40 -20.45 36.00
CA LEU A 31 6.56 -19.30 36.38
C LEU A 31 6.55 -19.08 37.88
N THR A 32 6.52 -20.14 38.70
CA THR A 32 6.62 -20.02 40.16
C THR A 32 7.92 -19.33 40.57
N ARG A 33 9.05 -19.79 40.02
CA ARG A 33 10.38 -19.25 40.33
C ARG A 33 10.56 -17.79 39.91
N LEU A 34 10.09 -17.44 38.70
CA LEU A 34 10.14 -16.06 38.23
C LEU A 34 9.26 -15.13 39.08
N ASN A 35 8.08 -15.59 39.50
CA ASN A 35 7.22 -14.81 40.40
C ASN A 35 7.86 -14.62 41.78
N GLU A 36 8.42 -15.68 42.37
CA GLU A 36 9.13 -15.58 43.66
C GLU A 36 10.30 -14.60 43.57
N ARG A 37 11.08 -14.65 42.47
CA ARG A 37 12.18 -13.72 42.23
C ARG A 37 11.71 -12.27 42.02
N MET A 38 10.61 -12.08 41.30
CA MET A 38 10.01 -10.76 41.11
C MET A 38 9.52 -10.16 42.44
N LEU A 39 8.86 -10.98 43.28
CA LEU A 39 8.37 -10.57 44.59
C LEU A 39 9.53 -10.22 45.54
N ALA A 40 10.58 -11.04 45.58
CA ALA A 40 11.77 -10.76 46.38
C ALA A 40 12.45 -9.43 45.99
N LEU A 41 12.56 -9.14 44.70
CA LEU A 41 13.09 -7.85 44.21
C LEU A 41 12.16 -6.67 44.53
N SER A 42 10.85 -6.89 44.51
CA SER A 42 9.89 -5.87 44.92
C SER A 42 9.94 -5.60 46.43
N GLU A 43 10.20 -6.62 47.25
CA GLU A 43 10.39 -6.50 48.71
C GLU A 43 11.72 -5.81 49.04
N SER A 44 12.77 -6.00 48.25
CA SER A 44 14.06 -5.28 48.39
C SER A 44 14.05 -3.86 47.81
N LEU A 45 12.90 -3.35 47.35
CA LEU A 45 12.71 -2.05 46.71
C LEU A 45 13.48 -1.87 45.38
N GLU A 46 13.85 -2.97 44.73
CA GLU A 46 14.52 -3.00 43.42
C GLU A 46 13.51 -3.02 42.26
N PHE A 47 12.70 -1.97 42.16
CA PHE A 47 11.54 -1.93 41.25
C PHE A 47 11.89 -2.07 39.75
N GLU A 48 13.05 -1.57 39.31
CA GLU A 48 13.47 -1.70 37.90
C GLU A 48 13.75 -3.15 37.50
N GLU A 49 14.41 -3.92 38.38
CA GLU A 49 14.70 -5.33 38.13
C GLU A 49 13.44 -6.19 38.29
N ALA A 50 12.57 -5.87 39.26
CA ALA A 50 11.26 -6.49 39.38
C ALA A 50 10.39 -6.27 38.12
N ALA A 51 10.40 -5.06 37.56
CA ALA A 51 9.70 -4.74 36.32
C ALA A 51 10.24 -5.57 35.13
N LYS A 52 11.57 -5.75 35.01
CA LYS A 52 12.17 -6.61 33.98
C LYS A 52 11.71 -8.06 34.10
N ILE A 53 11.58 -8.61 35.31
CA ILE A 53 11.08 -9.98 35.51
C ILE A 53 9.59 -10.08 35.22
N ARG A 54 8.79 -9.10 35.66
CA ARG A 54 7.36 -9.00 35.33
C ARG A 54 7.13 -9.03 33.82
N ASP A 55 7.89 -8.23 33.09
CA ASP A 55 7.76 -8.13 31.63
C ASP A 55 8.19 -9.45 30.95
N ARG A 56 9.20 -10.16 31.49
CA ARG A 56 9.55 -11.53 31.06
C ARG A 56 8.43 -12.53 31.32
N ILE A 57 7.83 -12.51 32.51
CA ILE A 57 6.68 -13.36 32.84
C ILE A 57 5.55 -13.12 31.83
N SER A 58 5.22 -11.86 31.55
CA SER A 58 4.20 -11.47 30.59
C SER A 58 4.50 -11.98 29.16
N ALA A 59 5.74 -11.85 28.70
CA ALA A 59 6.18 -12.36 27.40
C ALA A 59 6.08 -13.89 27.29
N ILE A 60 6.46 -14.60 28.36
CA ILE A 60 6.39 -16.06 28.45
C ILE A 60 4.93 -16.54 28.49
N THR A 61 4.07 -15.91 29.30
CA THR A 61 2.64 -16.26 29.37
C THR A 61 1.91 -15.94 28.07
N GLY A 62 2.19 -14.80 27.44
CA GLY A 62 1.60 -14.43 26.15
C GLY A 62 1.96 -15.41 25.03
N THR A 63 3.18 -15.95 25.05
CA THR A 63 3.62 -16.98 24.10
C THR A 63 2.87 -18.30 24.32
N TRP A 64 2.63 -18.71 25.56
CA TRP A 64 1.96 -19.98 25.89
C TRP A 64 0.43 -19.95 25.88
N ASP A 65 -0.19 -18.79 26.10
CA ASP A 65 -1.65 -18.66 26.06
C ASP A 65 -2.20 -18.80 24.62
N THR A 66 -1.33 -18.72 23.59
CA THR A 66 -1.68 -19.10 22.21
C THR A 66 -1.86 -20.62 21.99
N GLN A 67 -1.48 -21.47 22.96
CA GLN A 67 -1.54 -22.94 22.83
C GLN A 67 -2.65 -23.62 23.66
N LYS A 68 -3.65 -22.89 24.17
CA LYS A 68 -4.57 -23.45 25.18
C LYS A 68 -6.04 -23.44 24.77
N VAL A 69 -6.44 -24.41 23.94
CA VAL A 69 -7.80 -24.98 24.03
C VAL A 69 -7.70 -26.50 23.86
N VAL A 70 -7.93 -27.25 24.94
CA VAL A 70 -8.07 -28.71 24.92
C VAL A 70 -9.51 -29.02 25.34
N SER A 71 -10.28 -29.63 24.44
CA SER A 71 -11.56 -30.28 24.77
C SER A 71 -11.82 -31.43 23.82
N ASN A 72 -11.86 -32.65 24.36
CA ASN A 72 -12.02 -33.90 23.57
C ASN A 72 -13.36 -34.01 22.82
N GLU A 73 -14.30 -33.08 23.02
CA GLU A 73 -15.64 -33.09 22.39
C GLU A 73 -15.67 -32.46 20.99
N LEU A 74 -14.66 -31.65 20.63
CA LEU A 74 -14.67 -30.81 19.42
C LEU A 74 -14.28 -31.56 18.12
N GLY A 75 -13.69 -32.76 18.19
CA GLY A 75 -13.25 -33.50 17.01
C GLY A 75 -12.23 -32.71 16.15
N ASP A 76 -12.15 -33.04 14.85
CA ASP A 76 -11.24 -32.39 13.90
C ASP A 76 -11.96 -31.28 13.12
N MET A 77 -11.51 -30.03 13.30
CA MET A 77 -12.05 -28.87 12.61
C MET A 77 -10.98 -27.81 12.31
N ASP A 78 -11.26 -26.98 11.30
CA ASP A 78 -10.52 -25.74 11.05
C ASP A 78 -11.46 -24.57 11.29
N VAL A 79 -11.03 -23.58 12.08
CA VAL A 79 -11.83 -22.39 12.40
C VAL A 79 -11.21 -21.19 11.69
N ILE A 80 -11.99 -20.51 10.86
CA ILE A 80 -11.51 -19.44 9.98
C ILE A 80 -12.09 -18.09 10.43
N GLY A 81 -11.23 -17.29 11.06
CA GLY A 81 -11.41 -15.87 11.32
C GLY A 81 -11.03 -15.01 10.11
N TYR A 82 -11.61 -13.82 10.00
CA TYR A 82 -11.31 -12.85 8.94
C TYR A 82 -11.43 -11.42 9.45
N ALA A 83 -10.43 -10.60 9.17
CA ALA A 83 -10.46 -9.17 9.37
C ALA A 83 -10.06 -8.43 8.09
N GLN A 84 -10.47 -7.18 7.97
CA GLN A 84 -10.10 -6.32 6.85
C GLN A 84 -9.79 -4.92 7.34
N SER A 85 -8.74 -4.31 6.80
CA SER A 85 -8.36 -2.94 7.07
C SER A 85 -9.04 -2.00 6.08
N ASP A 86 -9.16 -0.74 6.46
CA ASP A 86 -9.72 0.31 5.62
C ASP A 86 -8.92 0.53 4.33
N GLU A 87 -7.63 0.19 4.34
CA GLU A 87 -6.73 0.25 3.19
C GLU A 87 -6.96 -0.91 2.18
N GLY A 88 -7.91 -1.80 2.45
CA GLY A 88 -8.23 -2.93 1.56
C GLY A 88 -7.26 -4.09 1.68
N THR A 89 -6.61 -4.27 2.83
CA THR A 89 -5.86 -5.48 3.18
C THR A 89 -6.74 -6.39 4.01
N GLY A 90 -6.93 -7.63 3.58
CA GLY A 90 -7.66 -8.67 4.31
C GLY A 90 -6.68 -9.62 5.00
N LEU A 91 -7.11 -10.21 6.11
CA LEU A 91 -6.38 -11.26 6.82
C LEU A 91 -7.33 -12.38 7.21
N PHE A 92 -7.06 -13.59 6.72
CA PHE A 92 -7.65 -14.81 7.28
C PHE A 92 -6.74 -15.37 8.38
N ASN A 93 -7.30 -15.62 9.55
CA ASN A 93 -6.64 -16.32 10.65
C ASN A 93 -7.28 -17.70 10.81
N ILE A 94 -6.48 -18.77 10.70
CA ILE A 94 -6.96 -20.15 10.78
C ILE A 94 -6.44 -20.81 12.05
N PHE A 95 -7.35 -21.37 12.83
CA PHE A 95 -7.06 -22.30 13.91
C PHE A 95 -7.21 -23.73 13.41
N PHE A 96 -6.20 -24.56 13.65
CA PHE A 96 -6.23 -25.99 13.35
C PHE A 96 -6.54 -26.75 14.63
N VAL A 97 -7.72 -27.36 14.71
CA VAL A 97 -8.13 -28.18 15.86
C VAL A 97 -8.13 -29.65 15.44
N ARG A 98 -7.37 -30.48 16.16
CA ARG A 98 -7.30 -31.93 15.93
C ARG A 98 -7.45 -32.67 17.24
N GLY A 99 -8.28 -33.72 17.25
CA GLY A 99 -8.66 -34.42 18.48
C GLY A 99 -9.22 -33.46 19.54
N GLY A 100 -9.87 -32.37 19.13
CA GLY A 100 -10.38 -31.35 20.02
C GLY A 100 -9.35 -30.43 20.68
N SER A 101 -8.08 -30.50 20.26
CA SER A 101 -7.00 -29.63 20.73
C SER A 101 -6.57 -28.65 19.63
N LEU A 102 -6.35 -27.38 19.98
CA LEU A 102 -5.76 -26.39 19.08
C LEU A 102 -4.28 -26.72 18.85
N ILE A 103 -3.95 -27.25 17.67
CA ILE A 103 -2.59 -27.68 17.32
C ILE A 103 -1.81 -26.60 16.56
N GLY A 104 -2.45 -25.53 16.11
CA GLY A 104 -1.76 -24.44 15.44
C GLY A 104 -2.65 -23.30 14.99
N VAL A 105 -2.00 -22.18 14.68
CA VAL A 105 -2.60 -20.96 14.15
C VAL A 105 -1.81 -20.50 12.93
N LYS A 106 -2.49 -20.06 11.86
CA LYS A 106 -1.84 -19.47 10.69
C LYS A 106 -2.56 -18.23 10.16
N ASP A 107 -1.76 -17.30 9.65
CA ASP A 107 -2.18 -16.03 9.10
C ASP A 107 -2.01 -15.97 7.57
N PHE A 108 -3.04 -15.51 6.86
CA PHE A 108 -3.04 -15.36 5.40
C PHE A 108 -3.50 -13.97 4.96
N TYR A 109 -2.55 -13.19 4.46
CA TYR A 109 -2.80 -11.83 3.99
C TYR A 109 -3.29 -11.81 2.55
N LEU A 110 -4.29 -10.97 2.29
CA LEU A 110 -4.87 -10.72 0.98
C LEU A 110 -4.76 -9.22 0.69
N LYS A 111 -4.18 -8.86 -0.45
CA LYS A 111 -4.07 -7.47 -0.91
C LYS A 111 -5.19 -7.15 -1.88
N GLY A 112 -5.71 -5.93 -1.83
CA GLY A 112 -6.69 -5.45 -2.81
C GLY A 112 -8.08 -6.08 -2.65
N VAL A 113 -8.49 -6.39 -1.41
CA VAL A 113 -9.80 -6.98 -1.12
C VAL A 113 -10.93 -5.94 -1.02
N SER A 114 -10.62 -4.65 -1.20
CA SER A 114 -11.60 -3.58 -1.17
C SER A 114 -12.66 -3.77 -2.26
N GLY A 115 -13.94 -3.75 -1.87
CA GLY A 115 -15.09 -3.96 -2.76
C GLY A 115 -15.42 -5.42 -3.08
N LEU A 116 -14.64 -6.40 -2.61
CA LEU A 116 -14.93 -7.83 -2.79
C LEU A 116 -15.87 -8.34 -1.69
N ARG A 117 -16.79 -9.24 -2.06
CA ARG A 117 -17.72 -9.85 -1.10
C ARG A 117 -17.00 -10.94 -0.31
N TYR A 118 -17.20 -10.96 1.01
CA TYR A 118 -16.61 -11.97 1.90
C TYR A 118 -16.83 -13.43 1.43
N GLY A 119 -18.03 -13.76 0.96
CA GLY A 119 -18.34 -15.13 0.51
C GLY A 119 -17.51 -15.58 -0.69
N GLU A 120 -17.18 -14.66 -1.59
CA GLU A 120 -16.33 -14.90 -2.77
C GLU A 120 -14.84 -15.00 -2.38
N LEU A 121 -14.40 -14.12 -1.47
CA LEU A 121 -13.06 -14.17 -0.88
C LEU A 121 -12.82 -15.50 -0.16
N LEU A 122 -13.77 -15.92 0.67
CA LEU A 122 -13.69 -17.16 1.41
C LEU A 122 -13.70 -18.39 0.49
N TYR A 123 -14.54 -18.40 -0.56
CA TYR A 123 -14.53 -19.48 -1.56
C TYR A 123 -13.16 -19.63 -2.21
N THR A 124 -12.62 -18.54 -2.75
CA THR A 124 -11.33 -18.51 -3.46
C THR A 124 -10.18 -18.91 -2.53
N PHE A 125 -10.21 -18.38 -1.30
CA PHE A 125 -9.24 -18.71 -0.27
C PHE A 125 -9.26 -20.20 0.07
N MET A 126 -10.44 -20.78 0.33
CA MET A 126 -10.58 -22.20 0.68
C MET A 126 -10.17 -23.11 -0.49
N GLU A 127 -10.58 -22.78 -1.72
CA GLU A 127 -10.15 -23.52 -2.92
C GLU A 127 -8.62 -23.52 -3.03
N GLN A 128 -7.98 -22.36 -2.92
CA GLN A 128 -6.53 -22.26 -3.00
C GLN A 128 -5.82 -22.94 -1.81
N PHE A 129 -6.32 -22.76 -0.59
CA PHE A 129 -5.70 -23.29 0.62
C PHE A 129 -5.69 -24.82 0.63
N TYR A 130 -6.85 -25.45 0.33
CA TYR A 130 -6.99 -26.90 0.28
C TYR A 130 -6.63 -27.49 -1.10
N SER A 131 -6.18 -26.68 -2.07
CA SER A 131 -5.64 -27.20 -3.33
C SER A 131 -4.26 -27.83 -3.15
N LYS A 132 -3.53 -27.43 -2.11
CA LYS A 132 -2.25 -28.01 -1.70
C LYS A 132 -2.46 -29.42 -1.11
N ASP A 133 -1.38 -30.11 -0.76
CA ASP A 133 -1.43 -31.42 -0.06
C ASP A 133 -1.90 -31.31 1.41
N ILE A 134 -2.71 -30.29 1.73
CA ILE A 134 -3.31 -30.09 3.04
C ILE A 134 -4.67 -30.80 3.03
N MET A 135 -4.80 -31.82 3.87
CA MET A 135 -6.04 -32.58 4.01
C MET A 135 -7.07 -31.77 4.81
N PRO A 136 -8.28 -31.51 4.26
CA PRO A 136 -9.31 -30.77 4.97
C PRO A 136 -9.89 -31.59 6.13
N PRO A 137 -10.28 -30.95 7.24
CA PRO A 137 -10.97 -31.61 8.35
C PRO A 137 -12.41 -32.00 7.98
N THR A 138 -13.09 -32.72 8.87
CA THR A 138 -14.51 -33.07 8.66
C THR A 138 -15.44 -31.86 8.77
N GLN A 139 -15.01 -30.81 9.48
CA GLN A 139 -15.78 -29.60 9.72
C GLN A 139 -14.91 -28.35 9.54
N ILE A 140 -15.48 -27.31 8.94
CA ILE A 140 -14.85 -25.98 8.85
C ILE A 140 -15.81 -24.94 9.39
N ILE A 141 -15.34 -24.16 10.36
CA ILE A 141 -16.13 -23.17 11.09
C ILE A 141 -15.83 -21.77 10.52
N THR A 142 -16.87 -21.03 10.17
CA THR A 142 -16.75 -19.73 9.47
C THR A 142 -17.83 -18.75 9.94
N ILE A 143 -17.55 -17.44 9.93
CA ILE A 143 -18.54 -16.39 10.28
C ILE A 143 -19.72 -16.32 9.30
N LYS A 144 -19.49 -16.70 8.05
CA LYS A 144 -20.52 -16.81 7.03
C LYS A 144 -20.09 -17.87 6.02
N ARG A 145 -21.05 -18.58 5.44
CA ARG A 145 -20.79 -19.58 4.41
C ARG A 145 -20.16 -18.94 3.15
N PRO A 146 -19.23 -19.63 2.49
CA PRO A 146 -18.70 -19.17 1.21
C PRO A 146 -19.79 -19.21 0.13
N ASP A 147 -19.60 -18.37 -0.89
CA ASP A 147 -20.40 -18.47 -2.11
C ASP A 147 -20.15 -19.84 -2.77
N ASN A 148 -21.13 -20.39 -3.49
CA ASN A 148 -21.00 -21.69 -4.17
C ASN A 148 -20.52 -22.86 -3.26
N ILE A 149 -20.91 -22.87 -1.99
CA ILE A 149 -20.57 -23.93 -1.00
C ILE A 149 -20.72 -25.37 -1.52
N THR A 150 -21.76 -25.64 -2.32
CA THR A 150 -22.02 -26.97 -2.90
C THR A 150 -20.94 -27.38 -3.89
N LEU A 151 -20.43 -26.44 -4.68
CA LEU A 151 -19.32 -26.69 -5.62
C LEU A 151 -18.03 -26.94 -4.85
N LEU A 152 -17.75 -26.10 -3.84
CA LEU A 152 -16.55 -26.21 -3.00
C LEU A 152 -16.47 -27.55 -2.27
N THR A 153 -17.56 -27.96 -1.62
CA THR A 153 -17.63 -29.24 -0.87
C THR A 153 -17.53 -30.45 -1.80
N LYS A 154 -18.17 -30.42 -2.98
CA LYS A 154 -18.00 -31.47 -4.00
C LYS A 154 -16.56 -31.55 -4.50
N TRP A 155 -15.92 -30.41 -4.74
CA TRP A 155 -14.52 -30.33 -5.16
C TRP A 155 -13.59 -30.93 -4.09
N MET A 156 -13.76 -30.57 -2.81
CA MET A 156 -13.00 -31.15 -1.70
C MET A 156 -13.20 -32.68 -1.59
N LYS A 157 -14.44 -33.16 -1.73
CA LYS A 157 -14.74 -34.61 -1.70
C LYS A 157 -14.07 -35.35 -2.86
N LYS A 158 -14.11 -34.80 -4.07
CA LYS A 158 -13.48 -35.42 -5.23
C LYS A 158 -11.96 -35.48 -5.11
N ARG A 159 -11.34 -34.44 -4.55
CA ARG A 159 -9.88 -34.31 -4.43
C ARG A 159 -9.31 -35.12 -3.27
N HIS A 160 -9.94 -35.03 -2.10
CA HIS A 160 -9.40 -35.56 -0.84
C HIS A 160 -10.17 -36.75 -0.28
N GLY A 161 -11.28 -37.15 -0.91
CA GLY A 161 -12.13 -38.26 -0.44
C GLY A 161 -12.99 -37.96 0.79
N VAL A 162 -12.81 -36.80 1.42
CA VAL A 162 -13.49 -36.40 2.66
C VAL A 162 -14.73 -35.54 2.37
N THR A 163 -15.82 -35.82 3.07
CA THR A 163 -17.01 -34.94 3.04
C THR A 163 -16.91 -33.89 4.14
N VAL A 164 -16.68 -32.65 3.75
CA VAL A 164 -16.48 -31.52 4.67
C VAL A 164 -17.80 -30.78 4.91
N LYS A 165 -18.13 -30.52 6.18
CA LYS A 165 -19.27 -29.66 6.56
C LYS A 165 -18.77 -28.26 6.89
N ILE A 166 -19.27 -27.24 6.18
CA ILE A 166 -18.96 -25.83 6.49
C ILE A 166 -20.10 -25.25 7.34
N ILE A 167 -19.76 -24.84 8.56
CA ILE A 167 -20.71 -24.48 9.63
C ILE A 167 -20.50 -23.02 10.03
N THR A 168 -21.60 -22.37 10.39
CA THR A 168 -21.62 -21.04 11.01
C THR A 168 -22.33 -21.15 12.35
N PRO A 169 -21.59 -21.38 13.45
CA PRO A 169 -22.17 -21.56 14.77
C PRO A 169 -22.72 -20.23 15.28
N LYS A 170 -23.75 -20.30 16.12
CA LYS A 170 -24.38 -19.12 16.77
C LYS A 170 -24.11 -19.03 18.27
N ALA A 171 -23.69 -20.14 18.88
CA ALA A 171 -23.40 -20.29 20.29
C ALA A 171 -22.54 -21.56 20.46
N GLY A 172 -22.05 -21.79 21.69
CA GLY A 172 -21.23 -22.95 22.02
C GLY A 172 -19.74 -22.73 21.74
N ARG A 173 -18.96 -23.80 21.89
CA ARG A 173 -17.50 -23.71 21.92
C ARG A 173 -16.87 -23.44 20.55
N GLU A 174 -17.50 -23.90 19.48
CA GLU A 174 -17.11 -23.54 18.11
C GLU A 174 -17.32 -22.04 17.85
N PHE A 175 -18.34 -21.43 18.46
CA PHE A 175 -18.57 -19.99 18.37
C PHE A 175 -17.52 -19.20 19.16
N GLU A 176 -17.12 -19.67 20.34
CA GLU A 176 -16.01 -19.07 21.11
C GLU A 176 -14.69 -19.11 20.35
N LEU A 177 -14.35 -20.26 19.75
CA LEU A 177 -13.16 -20.39 18.90
C LEU A 177 -13.22 -19.47 17.68
N LEU A 178 -14.40 -19.33 17.08
CA LEU A 178 -14.60 -18.44 15.94
C LEU A 178 -14.39 -16.98 16.33
N ASN A 179 -14.93 -16.55 17.47
CA ASN A 179 -14.71 -15.19 17.97
C ASN A 179 -13.23 -14.94 18.27
N MET A 180 -12.53 -15.90 18.88
CA MET A 180 -11.09 -15.79 19.13
C MET A 180 -10.29 -15.68 17.82
N ALA A 181 -10.64 -16.46 16.79
CA ALA A 181 -9.99 -16.36 15.48
C ALA A 181 -10.27 -15.01 14.79
N GLN A 182 -11.48 -14.44 14.97
CA GLN A 182 -11.84 -13.10 14.49
C GLN A 182 -11.03 -12.00 15.20
N GLU A 183 -10.96 -12.06 16.53
CA GLU A 183 -10.18 -11.10 17.32
C GLU A 183 -8.68 -11.19 16.99
N ASN A 184 -8.15 -12.39 16.82
CA ASN A 184 -6.77 -12.59 16.40
C ASN A 184 -6.53 -12.02 14.99
N ALA A 185 -7.43 -12.24 14.04
CA ALA A 185 -7.34 -11.60 12.73
C ALA A 185 -7.32 -10.07 12.85
N GLN A 186 -8.19 -9.48 13.68
CA GLN A 186 -8.24 -8.03 13.86
C GLN A 186 -6.95 -7.49 14.49
N LYS A 187 -6.46 -8.14 15.56
CA LYS A 187 -5.23 -7.75 16.28
C LYS A 187 -3.99 -7.93 15.41
N THR A 188 -3.87 -9.05 14.72
CA THR A 188 -2.72 -9.32 13.84
C THR A 188 -2.69 -8.36 12.65
N LEU A 189 -3.87 -7.99 12.13
CA LEU A 189 -3.96 -7.00 11.06
C LEU A 189 -3.59 -5.60 11.57
N SER A 190 -4.05 -5.19 12.76
CA SER A 190 -3.68 -3.89 13.34
C SER A 190 -2.20 -3.79 13.74
N GLN A 191 -1.61 -4.89 14.24
CA GLN A 191 -0.19 -4.95 14.61
C GLN A 191 0.75 -4.97 13.39
N LYS A 192 0.34 -5.57 12.26
CA LYS A 192 1.16 -5.59 11.03
C LYS A 192 0.97 -4.36 10.15
N SER A 193 -0.07 -3.55 10.40
CA SER A 193 -0.11 -2.14 10.03
C SER A 193 0.85 -1.28 10.88
N GLY A 194 1.81 -1.90 11.58
CA GLY A 194 2.66 -1.39 12.66
C GLY A 194 3.67 -0.29 12.32
N THR A 195 3.36 0.57 11.36
CA THR A 195 3.64 1.98 11.55
C THR A 195 2.33 2.67 11.27
N SER A 196 1.59 3.02 12.33
CA SER A 196 0.38 3.83 12.17
C SER A 196 0.76 5.03 11.29
N TYR A 197 -0.11 5.50 10.40
CA TYR A 197 0.21 6.72 9.64
C TYR A 197 0.60 7.86 10.59
N ILE A 198 0.06 7.85 11.82
CA ILE A 198 0.42 8.76 12.91
C ILE A 198 1.90 8.59 13.27
N ASP A 199 2.40 7.37 13.45
CA ASP A 199 3.80 7.10 13.78
C ASP A 199 4.73 7.50 12.62
N VAL A 200 4.34 7.17 11.38
CA VAL A 200 5.09 7.55 10.17
C VAL A 200 5.16 9.07 10.03
N CYS A 201 4.04 9.76 10.23
CA CYS A 201 3.97 11.22 10.17
C CYS A 201 4.68 11.88 11.35
N THR A 202 4.68 11.27 12.54
CA THR A 202 5.44 11.75 13.70
C THR A 202 6.94 11.65 13.43
N GLU A 203 7.41 10.51 12.92
CA GLU A 203 8.80 10.32 12.49
C GLU A 203 9.17 11.32 11.38
N LEU A 204 8.30 11.50 10.39
CA LEU A 204 8.49 12.46 9.30
C LEU A 204 8.62 13.90 9.82
N ALA A 205 7.72 14.32 10.72
CA ALA A 205 7.73 15.65 11.31
C ALA A 205 9.05 15.90 12.07
N GLN A 206 9.49 14.93 12.89
CA GLN A 206 10.77 15.01 13.60
C GLN A 206 11.96 15.11 12.63
N ARG A 207 11.97 14.32 11.55
CA ARG A 207 13.05 14.36 10.55
C ARG A 207 13.13 15.69 9.81
N LEU A 208 11.98 16.30 9.54
CA LEU A 208 11.86 17.58 8.85
C LEU A 208 11.95 18.80 9.78
N GLY A 209 11.96 18.60 11.11
CA GLY A 209 11.92 19.69 12.08
C GLY A 209 10.58 20.43 12.13
N ILE A 210 9.49 19.77 11.72
CA ILE A 210 8.13 20.30 11.75
C ILE A 210 7.53 20.00 13.12
N THR A 211 6.99 21.03 13.80
CA THR A 211 6.43 20.88 15.14
C THR A 211 4.93 20.58 15.13
N GLN A 212 4.23 20.93 14.04
CA GLN A 212 2.82 20.64 13.85
C GLN A 212 2.60 19.20 13.36
N PRO A 213 1.45 18.59 13.67
CA PRO A 213 1.10 17.27 13.14
C PRO A 213 0.95 17.33 11.61
N ILE A 214 1.41 16.28 10.93
CA ILE A 214 1.27 16.13 9.47
C ILE A 214 0.17 15.10 9.22
N GLU A 215 -1.01 15.54 8.79
CA GLU A 215 -2.12 14.67 8.40
C GLU A 215 -2.40 14.74 6.90
N GLU A 216 -2.07 15.87 6.27
CA GLU A 216 -2.30 16.17 4.86
C GLU A 216 -0.98 16.43 4.14
N ILE A 217 -0.74 15.70 3.04
CA ILE A 217 0.45 15.85 2.21
C ILE A 217 0.02 16.05 0.76
N GLY A 218 0.42 17.18 0.18
CA GLY A 218 0.21 17.47 -1.24
C GLY A 218 1.52 17.35 -2.00
N ALA A 219 1.50 16.77 -3.20
CA ALA A 219 2.70 16.65 -4.03
C ALA A 219 2.50 17.18 -5.45
N PHE A 220 3.46 17.99 -5.90
CA PHE A 220 3.51 18.57 -7.24
C PHE A 220 4.58 17.89 -8.09
N ASP A 221 4.23 17.58 -9.34
CA ASP A 221 5.16 17.22 -10.42
C ASP A 221 4.92 18.17 -11.60
N ILE A 222 6.01 18.74 -12.14
CA ILE A 222 5.99 19.51 -13.39
C ILE A 222 6.70 18.67 -14.44
N SER A 223 5.92 18.21 -15.41
CA SER A 223 6.41 17.43 -16.53
C SER A 223 6.41 18.28 -17.79
N ASN A 224 7.60 18.48 -18.36
CA ASN A 224 7.77 19.23 -19.59
C ASN A 224 7.86 18.30 -20.79
N ILE A 225 6.90 18.42 -21.71
CA ILE A 225 6.99 17.77 -23.02
C ILE A 225 7.51 18.79 -24.01
N SER A 226 8.58 18.42 -24.71
CA SER A 226 9.13 19.15 -25.84
C SER A 226 8.03 19.41 -26.89
N GLY A 227 7.42 20.61 -26.89
CA GLY A 227 6.80 21.16 -28.09
C GLY A 227 5.34 21.60 -28.10
N SER A 228 4.58 21.77 -26.99
CA SER A 228 3.45 22.75 -26.99
C SER A 228 2.62 22.90 -25.72
N GLU A 229 2.55 21.93 -24.80
CA GLU A 229 1.70 22.04 -23.60
C GLU A 229 2.41 21.50 -22.38
N SER A 230 2.79 22.41 -21.47
CA SER A 230 3.34 22.05 -20.18
C SER A 230 2.20 21.80 -19.19
N VAL A 231 2.30 20.69 -18.46
CA VAL A 231 1.27 20.26 -17.53
C VAL A 231 1.91 19.98 -16.18
N GLY A 232 1.37 20.62 -15.16
CA GLY A 232 1.59 20.24 -13.77
C GLY A 232 0.58 19.21 -13.30
N SER A 233 0.98 18.41 -12.35
CA SER A 233 0.08 17.50 -11.65
C SER A 233 0.19 17.72 -10.14
N PHE A 234 -0.94 17.62 -9.47
CA PHE A 234 -1.04 17.66 -8.02
C PHE A 234 -1.79 16.44 -7.54
N VAL A 235 -1.24 15.75 -6.55
CA VAL A 235 -1.87 14.64 -5.85
C VAL A 235 -1.99 14.95 -4.37
N PHE A 236 -3.02 14.41 -3.74
CA PHE A 236 -3.34 14.68 -2.35
C PHE A 236 -3.39 13.38 -1.56
N TRP A 237 -2.72 13.36 -0.42
CA TRP A 237 -2.70 12.25 0.53
C TRP A 237 -3.18 12.76 1.88
N GLN A 238 -4.06 12.02 2.54
CA GLN A 238 -4.63 12.37 3.83
C GLN A 238 -4.77 11.11 4.68
N ARG A 239 -4.27 11.15 5.93
CA ARG A 239 -4.49 10.13 6.98
C ARG A 239 -4.37 8.67 6.49
N GLY A 240 -3.25 8.34 5.85
CA GLY A 240 -2.95 6.98 5.40
C GLY A 240 -3.23 6.70 3.92
N ARG A 241 -4.05 7.50 3.24
CA ARG A 241 -4.55 7.16 1.89
C ARG A 241 -4.51 8.33 0.90
N PHE A 242 -4.54 7.99 -0.39
CA PHE A 242 -4.63 8.97 -1.47
C PHE A 242 -6.08 9.40 -1.72
N GLU A 243 -6.32 10.70 -1.65
CA GLU A 243 -7.63 11.31 -1.84
C GLU A 243 -7.78 11.82 -3.27
N LYS A 244 -8.32 10.96 -4.15
CA LYS A 244 -8.44 11.23 -5.60
C LYS A 244 -9.30 12.45 -5.93
N SER A 245 -10.23 12.81 -5.06
CA SER A 245 -11.05 14.04 -5.18
C SER A 245 -10.20 15.31 -5.09
N GLY A 246 -9.03 15.26 -4.44
CA GLY A 246 -8.06 16.35 -4.34
C GLY A 246 -7.09 16.46 -5.52
N TYR A 247 -7.07 15.48 -6.44
CA TYR A 247 -6.10 15.46 -7.53
C TYR A 247 -6.39 16.54 -8.57
N ARG A 248 -5.36 17.17 -9.14
CA ARG A 248 -5.51 18.22 -10.17
C ARG A 248 -4.49 18.04 -11.29
N HIS A 249 -4.94 18.21 -12.54
CA HIS A 249 -4.06 18.49 -13.67
C HIS A 249 -4.09 19.99 -13.94
N ILE A 250 -2.93 20.64 -13.92
CA ILE A 250 -2.79 22.06 -14.15
C ILE A 250 -2.17 22.28 -15.53
N ARG A 251 -2.97 22.78 -16.48
CA ARG A 251 -2.43 23.27 -17.75
C ARG A 251 -1.76 24.62 -17.53
N ILE A 252 -0.46 24.70 -17.80
CA ILE A 252 0.30 25.95 -17.72
C ILE A 252 -0.08 26.80 -18.94
N LYS A 253 -0.46 28.06 -18.70
CA LYS A 253 -0.94 28.98 -19.74
C LYS A 253 -0.04 30.20 -19.93
N THR A 254 0.67 30.63 -18.88
CA THR A 254 1.31 31.96 -18.86
C THR A 254 2.80 31.96 -19.15
N VAL A 255 3.42 30.78 -19.22
CA VAL A 255 4.85 30.64 -19.46
C VAL A 255 5.12 30.30 -20.93
N VAL A 256 5.84 31.17 -21.63
CA VAL A 256 6.30 30.93 -23.01
C VAL A 256 7.70 30.29 -22.97
N GLY A 257 7.83 29.07 -23.49
CA GLY A 257 9.10 28.34 -23.54
C GLY A 257 9.32 27.32 -22.40
N ILE A 258 10.51 26.68 -22.39
CA ILE A 258 10.90 25.69 -21.38
C ILE A 258 11.45 26.45 -20.16
N ASN A 259 10.56 26.90 -19.28
CA ASN A 259 10.95 27.51 -18.01
C ASN A 259 10.24 26.80 -16.84
N ASP A 260 10.73 25.62 -16.48
CA ASP A 260 10.15 24.71 -15.47
C ASP A 260 9.87 25.40 -14.14
N PHE A 261 10.65 26.43 -13.84
CA PHE A 261 10.57 27.24 -12.65
C PHE A 261 9.33 28.13 -12.60
N ALA A 262 9.08 28.90 -13.66
CA ALA A 262 7.87 29.74 -13.76
C ALA A 262 6.60 28.88 -13.79
N MET A 263 6.69 27.67 -14.33
CA MET A 263 5.57 26.72 -14.39
C MET A 263 5.23 26.14 -13.03
N MET A 264 6.23 25.82 -12.22
CA MET A 264 6.03 25.40 -10.84
C MET A 264 5.28 26.48 -10.05
N LYS A 265 5.72 27.73 -10.17
CA LYS A 265 5.08 28.88 -9.51
C LYS A 265 3.60 29.03 -9.92
N GLU A 266 3.30 29.00 -11.21
CA GLU A 266 1.91 29.05 -11.73
C GLU A 266 1.06 27.89 -11.19
N ALA A 267 1.60 26.68 -11.16
CA ALA A 267 0.88 25.49 -10.68
C ALA A 267 0.53 25.59 -9.19
N VAL A 268 1.50 25.97 -8.36
CA VAL A 268 1.32 26.13 -6.92
C VAL A 268 0.25 27.18 -6.62
N ILE A 269 0.36 28.39 -7.20
CA ILE A 269 -0.61 29.47 -6.99
C ILE A 269 -2.03 29.02 -7.33
N ARG A 270 -2.21 28.27 -8.43
CA ARG A 270 -3.55 27.85 -8.88
C ARG A 270 -4.17 26.76 -8.01
N VAL A 271 -3.37 25.86 -7.46
CA VAL A 271 -3.88 24.82 -6.57
C VAL A 271 -4.26 25.44 -5.23
N ILE A 272 -3.39 26.29 -4.68
CA ILE A 272 -3.53 26.87 -3.36
C ILE A 272 -4.67 27.91 -3.28
N LYS A 273 -4.89 28.71 -4.33
CA LYS A 273 -5.99 29.68 -4.38
C LYS A 273 -7.41 29.08 -4.34
N ASN A 274 -7.56 27.76 -4.43
CA ASN A 274 -8.87 27.07 -4.47
C ASN A 274 -9.19 26.26 -3.20
N ASP A 275 -8.54 26.59 -2.06
CA ASP A 275 -8.70 26.06 -0.69
C ASP A 275 -8.10 24.67 -0.35
N ASN A 276 -7.57 24.64 0.88
CA ASN A 276 -6.73 23.67 1.61
C ASN A 276 -5.25 23.59 1.21
N ILE A 277 -4.42 24.31 1.96
CA ILE A 277 -2.97 24.13 2.02
C ILE A 277 -2.71 22.87 2.86
N PRO A 278 -2.06 21.83 2.31
CA PRO A 278 -1.71 20.64 3.10
C PRO A 278 -0.68 20.99 4.19
N ASP A 279 -0.64 20.17 5.25
CA ASP A 279 0.34 20.29 6.33
C ASP A 279 1.80 20.15 5.84
N LEU A 280 2.01 19.45 4.72
CA LEU A 280 3.29 19.33 4.03
C LEU A 280 3.12 19.35 2.51
N ILE A 281 3.91 20.20 1.83
CA ILE A 281 3.98 20.26 0.36
C ILE A 281 5.28 19.60 -0.11
N LEU A 282 5.15 18.64 -1.05
CA LEU A 282 6.26 18.00 -1.73
C LEU A 282 6.38 18.51 -3.17
N ILE A 283 7.60 18.84 -3.57
CA ILE A 283 7.94 19.17 -4.96
C ILE A 283 8.81 18.05 -5.54
N ASP A 284 8.39 17.38 -6.62
CA ASP A 284 9.27 16.46 -7.38
C ASP A 284 10.32 17.28 -8.12
N GLY A 285 11.38 17.64 -7.39
CA GLY A 285 12.33 18.67 -7.82
C GLY A 285 13.41 19.02 -6.82
N GLY A 286 14.52 19.57 -7.33
CA GLY A 286 15.63 20.06 -6.53
C GLY A 286 15.43 21.49 -5.98
N LEU A 287 16.50 22.06 -5.40
CA LEU A 287 16.51 23.40 -4.77
C LEU A 287 15.93 24.51 -5.67
N GLY A 288 16.24 24.50 -6.96
CA GLY A 288 15.72 25.49 -7.89
C GLY A 288 14.18 25.49 -7.90
N GLN A 289 13.57 24.35 -8.20
CA GLN A 289 12.10 24.20 -8.24
C GLN A 289 11.44 24.47 -6.89
N LEU A 290 12.09 24.07 -5.78
CA LEU A 290 11.65 24.39 -4.43
C LEU A 290 11.57 25.91 -4.18
N GLY A 291 12.61 26.66 -4.59
CA GLY A 291 12.63 28.12 -4.44
C GLY A 291 11.46 28.82 -5.13
N TYR A 292 11.14 28.42 -6.36
CA TYR A 292 10.01 29.01 -7.10
C TYR A 292 8.65 28.59 -6.56
N ALA A 293 8.54 27.38 -6.01
CA ALA A 293 7.33 26.97 -5.29
C ALA A 293 7.11 27.84 -4.03
N ILE A 294 8.17 28.13 -3.28
CA ILE A 294 8.13 29.03 -2.12
C ILE A 294 7.70 30.44 -2.53
N GLU A 295 8.24 30.99 -3.62
CA GLU A 295 7.78 32.29 -4.15
C GLU A 295 6.28 32.28 -4.49
N GLY A 296 5.78 31.21 -5.12
CA GLY A 296 4.35 31.08 -5.44
C GLY A 296 3.46 31.01 -4.20
N LEU A 297 3.93 30.38 -3.13
CA LEU A 297 3.23 30.34 -1.84
C LEU A 297 3.20 31.73 -1.18
N LYS A 298 4.33 32.46 -1.19
CA LYS A 298 4.40 33.83 -0.69
C LYS A 298 3.45 34.78 -1.44
N GLU A 299 3.39 34.69 -2.77
CA GLU A 299 2.42 35.45 -3.57
C GLU A 299 0.96 35.09 -3.31
N SER A 300 0.72 33.90 -2.76
CA SER A 300 -0.60 33.45 -2.32
C SER A 300 -0.91 33.80 -0.87
N GLY A 301 -0.03 34.56 -0.20
CA GLY A 301 -0.19 35.00 1.19
C GLY A 301 0.28 33.98 2.24
N ILE A 302 1.14 33.03 1.87
CA ILE A 302 1.65 31.98 2.76
C ILE A 302 3.16 32.19 2.97
N ASP A 303 3.52 32.75 4.13
CA ASP A 303 4.89 33.16 4.41
C ASP A 303 5.78 32.03 4.97
N ALA A 304 5.20 31.07 5.70
CA ALA A 304 5.92 29.98 6.37
C ALA A 304 5.34 28.58 6.04
N PRO A 305 5.39 28.13 4.78
CA PRO A 305 4.88 26.81 4.41
C PRO A 305 5.84 25.70 4.83
N ASN A 306 5.29 24.59 5.33
CA ASN A 306 6.00 23.32 5.39
C ASN A 306 6.14 22.77 3.96
N ILE A 307 7.26 23.06 3.30
CA ILE A 307 7.51 22.65 1.92
C ILE A 307 8.91 22.05 1.77
N VAL A 308 8.99 20.97 0.99
CA VAL A 308 10.25 20.30 0.71
C VAL A 308 10.36 19.90 -0.77
N GLY A 309 11.58 19.91 -1.30
CA GLY A 309 11.90 19.38 -2.62
C GLY A 309 12.46 17.97 -2.53
N ILE A 310 12.04 17.05 -3.38
CA ILE A 310 12.59 15.69 -3.46
C ILE A 310 13.25 15.50 -4.83
N ALA A 311 14.57 15.31 -4.85
CA ALA A 311 15.29 14.95 -6.08
C ALA A 311 15.48 13.44 -6.20
N LYS A 312 15.58 12.95 -7.45
CA LYS A 312 15.85 11.55 -7.78
C LYS A 312 17.37 11.29 -7.86
N LYS A 313 17.80 10.16 -7.27
CA LYS A 313 19.12 9.50 -7.38
C LYS A 313 20.34 10.35 -6.94
N PRO A 314 20.77 10.23 -5.67
CA PRO A 314 20.10 9.53 -4.56
C PRO A 314 18.78 10.21 -4.21
N ASN A 315 17.86 9.50 -3.55
CA ASN A 315 16.65 10.17 -3.08
C ASN A 315 17.02 11.11 -1.94
N ARG A 316 16.81 12.42 -2.14
CA ARG A 316 17.21 13.47 -1.21
C ARG A 316 16.10 14.48 -1.03
N ILE A 317 15.85 14.88 0.21
CA ILE A 317 15.00 16.01 0.57
C ILE A 317 15.86 17.27 0.66
N PHE A 318 15.36 18.37 0.11
CA PHE A 318 15.86 19.72 0.27
C PHE A 318 14.84 20.58 1.03
N GLN A 319 15.33 21.38 1.99
CA GLN A 319 14.55 22.38 2.72
C GLN A 319 15.20 23.75 2.54
N SER A 320 14.42 24.84 2.52
CA SER A 320 14.97 26.18 2.30
C SER A 320 15.89 26.64 3.42
N GLU A 321 15.65 26.19 4.65
CA GLU A 321 16.37 26.62 5.85
C GLU A 321 17.53 25.69 6.23
N ARG A 322 17.76 24.62 5.44
CA ARG A 322 18.76 23.59 5.73
C ARG A 322 19.69 23.40 4.54
N GLU A 323 20.99 23.66 4.74
CA GLU A 323 22.01 23.48 3.70
C GLU A 323 22.26 22.00 3.36
N THR A 324 22.14 21.12 4.35
CA THR A 324 22.40 19.69 4.18
C THR A 324 21.14 18.92 3.77
N PRO A 325 21.16 18.18 2.65
CA PRO A 325 20.01 17.39 2.24
C PRO A 325 19.80 16.19 3.17
N ILE A 326 18.55 15.76 3.32
CA ILE A 326 18.18 14.55 4.07
C ILE A 326 18.10 13.38 3.09
N PHE A 327 18.82 12.29 3.35
CA PHE A 327 18.77 11.09 2.52
C PHE A 327 17.54 10.25 2.83
N LEU A 328 16.89 9.73 1.77
CA LEU A 328 15.68 8.88 1.87
C LEU A 328 15.94 7.40 1.57
N ASP A 329 17.18 7.03 1.25
CA ASP A 329 17.53 5.66 0.86
C ASP A 329 17.80 4.73 2.07
N ASP A 330 17.29 5.10 3.25
CA ASP A 330 17.48 4.40 4.53
C ASP A 330 16.43 3.31 4.81
N GLY A 331 15.39 3.21 3.97
CA GLY A 331 14.31 2.23 4.11
C GLY A 331 13.34 2.50 5.26
N SER A 332 13.44 3.66 5.92
CA SER A 332 12.52 4.04 7.00
C SER A 332 11.08 4.24 6.49
N PRO A 333 10.05 3.99 7.33
CA PRO A 333 8.65 4.19 6.94
C PRO A 333 8.36 5.60 6.41
N SER A 334 8.94 6.64 7.04
CA SER A 334 8.77 8.03 6.60
C SER A 334 9.41 8.30 5.23
N SER A 335 10.58 7.72 4.94
CA SER A 335 11.21 7.78 3.61
C SER A 335 10.33 7.11 2.55
N LEU A 336 9.82 5.92 2.84
CA LEU A 336 8.98 5.16 1.92
C LEU A 336 7.66 5.88 1.62
N LEU A 337 7.07 6.56 2.62
CA LEU A 337 5.88 7.38 2.42
C LEU A 337 6.14 8.53 1.43
N LEU A 338 7.20 9.31 1.64
CA LEU A 338 7.54 10.43 0.76
C LEU A 338 7.82 9.97 -0.67
N ILE A 339 8.59 8.89 -0.84
CA ILE A 339 8.87 8.30 -2.15
C ILE A 339 7.56 7.86 -2.82
N LYS A 340 6.66 7.19 -2.08
CA LYS A 340 5.35 6.74 -2.59
C LYS A 340 4.48 7.90 -3.06
N ILE A 341 4.40 8.99 -2.30
CA ILE A 341 3.60 10.17 -2.66
C ILE A 341 4.19 10.87 -3.89
N ARG A 342 5.51 11.05 -3.95
CA ARG A 342 6.19 11.60 -5.12
C ARG A 342 5.95 10.75 -6.37
N ASP A 343 6.14 9.45 -6.27
CA ASP A 343 5.98 8.54 -7.40
C ASP A 343 4.53 8.50 -7.91
N GLU A 344 3.55 8.69 -7.03
CA GLU A 344 2.14 8.86 -7.41
C GLU A 344 1.90 10.16 -8.19
N ALA A 345 2.50 11.28 -7.77
CA ALA A 345 2.45 12.55 -8.52
C ALA A 345 3.02 12.36 -9.93
N HIS A 346 4.19 11.75 -10.01
CA HIS A 346 4.86 11.45 -11.28
C HIS A 346 4.00 10.53 -12.18
N ARG A 347 3.43 9.45 -11.61
CA ARG A 347 2.53 8.54 -12.32
C ARG A 347 1.29 9.26 -12.86
N PHE A 348 0.73 10.17 -12.06
CA PHE A 348 -0.47 10.94 -12.42
C PHE A 348 -0.19 11.93 -13.55
N ALA A 349 0.98 12.57 -13.58
CA ALA A 349 1.46 13.37 -14.69
C ALA A 349 1.62 12.55 -15.98
N ILE A 350 2.36 11.44 -15.93
CA ILE A 350 2.60 10.55 -17.09
C ILE A 350 1.28 10.06 -17.70
N THR A 351 0.32 9.67 -16.86
CA THR A 351 -0.97 9.15 -17.31
C THR A 351 -1.75 10.21 -18.10
N TYR A 352 -1.68 11.47 -17.69
CA TYR A 352 -2.34 12.57 -18.40
C TYR A 352 -1.66 12.89 -19.71
N HIS A 353 -0.33 12.91 -19.73
CA HIS A 353 0.43 13.09 -20.96
C HIS A 353 0.15 11.98 -21.99
N ARG A 354 0.01 10.73 -21.54
CA ARG A 354 -0.42 9.63 -22.41
C ARG A 354 -1.79 9.92 -23.02
N LYS A 355 -2.78 10.31 -22.21
CA LYS A 355 -4.13 10.69 -22.69
C LYS A 355 -4.11 11.86 -23.67
N LEU A 356 -3.33 12.91 -23.38
CA LEU A 356 -3.18 14.05 -24.29
C LEU A 356 -2.55 13.65 -25.62
N ARG A 357 -1.51 12.81 -25.58
CA ARG A 357 -0.85 12.29 -26.78
C ARG A 357 -1.80 11.43 -27.61
N ASP A 358 -2.54 10.53 -26.97
CA ASP A 358 -3.55 9.69 -27.64
C ASP A 358 -4.65 10.56 -28.27
N ASN A 359 -5.11 11.60 -27.56
CA ASN A 359 -6.08 12.57 -28.08
C ASN A 359 -5.52 13.44 -29.21
N ARG A 360 -4.22 13.75 -29.22
CA ARG A 360 -3.58 14.52 -30.29
C ARG A 360 -3.33 13.68 -31.54
N ILE A 361 -3.05 12.39 -31.37
CA ILE A 361 -3.10 11.41 -32.46
C ILE A 361 -4.54 11.34 -33.03
N LEU A 362 -5.54 11.50 -32.17
CA LEU A 362 -6.95 11.51 -32.55
C LEU A 362 -7.41 12.83 -33.20
N LYS A 363 -6.78 13.98 -32.93
CA LYS A 363 -7.03 15.27 -33.62
C LYS A 363 -5.98 15.46 -34.72
N SER A 364 -6.07 14.62 -35.74
CA SER A 364 -5.18 14.64 -36.90
C SER A 364 -5.66 15.71 -37.89
N PRO A 365 -4.81 16.32 -38.72
CA PRO A 365 -5.25 17.08 -39.90
C PRO A 365 -6.17 16.27 -40.82
N LEU A 366 -6.15 14.93 -40.69
CA LEU A 366 -7.08 14.00 -41.34
C LEU A 366 -8.52 14.06 -40.77
N ASP A 367 -8.74 14.72 -39.64
CA ASP A 367 -10.06 14.85 -38.99
C ASP A 367 -10.96 15.85 -39.71
N ASP A 368 -10.36 16.90 -40.26
CA ASP A 368 -11.09 17.99 -40.93
C ASP A 368 -11.37 17.67 -42.41
N ILE A 369 -10.87 16.53 -42.91
CA ILE A 369 -11.05 16.11 -44.31
C ILE A 369 -12.42 15.48 -44.50
N LYS A 370 -13.29 16.21 -45.21
CA LYS A 370 -14.66 15.78 -45.56
C LYS A 370 -14.62 14.43 -46.31
N GLY A 371 -15.17 13.39 -45.70
CA GLY A 371 -15.23 12.03 -46.26
C GLY A 371 -14.25 11.00 -45.67
N ILE A 372 -13.42 11.38 -44.70
CA ILE A 372 -12.56 10.46 -43.94
C ILE A 372 -13.22 10.07 -42.62
N SER A 373 -13.55 8.78 -42.48
CA SER A 373 -13.98 8.21 -41.20
C SER A 373 -12.79 7.81 -40.33
N LYS A 374 -13.01 7.67 -39.02
CA LYS A 374 -12.01 7.19 -38.04
C LYS A 374 -11.34 5.88 -38.47
N LYS A 375 -12.07 4.98 -39.15
CA LYS A 375 -11.55 3.70 -39.68
C LYS A 375 -10.56 3.90 -40.83
N ARG A 376 -10.85 4.82 -41.76
CA ARG A 376 -9.95 5.17 -42.87
C ARG A 376 -8.68 5.86 -42.37
N ARG A 377 -8.80 6.74 -41.39
CA ARG A 377 -7.66 7.41 -40.74
C ARG A 377 -6.66 6.42 -40.14
N LEU A 378 -7.17 5.47 -39.36
CA LEU A 378 -6.35 4.40 -38.77
C LEU A 378 -5.66 3.56 -39.85
N ALA A 379 -6.33 3.30 -40.98
CA ALA A 379 -5.71 2.58 -42.10
C ALA A 379 -4.55 3.36 -42.73
N LEU A 380 -4.69 4.68 -42.94
CA LEU A 380 -3.61 5.54 -43.44
C LEU A 380 -2.43 5.59 -42.47
N LEU A 381 -2.69 5.79 -41.18
CA LEU A 381 -1.64 5.85 -40.16
C LEU A 381 -0.95 4.49 -39.97
N LYS A 382 -1.67 3.38 -40.09
CA LYS A 382 -1.10 2.03 -40.02
C LYS A 382 -0.21 1.72 -41.22
N HIS A 383 -0.56 2.22 -42.40
CA HIS A 383 0.20 1.98 -43.63
C HIS A 383 1.44 2.89 -43.72
N PHE A 384 1.27 4.21 -43.52
CA PHE A 384 2.33 5.18 -43.71
C PHE A 384 3.08 5.56 -42.43
N GLY A 385 2.54 5.26 -41.25
CA GLY A 385 3.16 5.52 -39.94
C GLY A 385 3.11 6.98 -39.48
N SER A 386 3.17 7.97 -40.37
CA SER A 386 3.11 9.39 -40.02
C SER A 386 2.46 10.26 -41.10
N ILE A 387 1.91 11.42 -40.70
CA ILE A 387 1.30 12.39 -41.63
C ILE A 387 2.31 12.91 -42.65
N LYS A 388 3.58 13.08 -42.25
CA LYS A 388 4.66 13.51 -43.15
C LYS A 388 4.88 12.51 -44.30
N LYS A 389 4.78 11.21 -44.01
CA LYS A 389 4.87 10.16 -45.02
C LYS A 389 3.63 10.11 -45.91
N ILE A 390 2.44 10.39 -45.37
CA ILE A 390 1.20 10.50 -46.17
C ILE A 390 1.31 11.67 -47.15
N LYS A 391 1.85 12.83 -46.73
CA LYS A 391 2.02 14.01 -47.60
C LYS A 391 3.02 13.80 -48.73
N ALA A 392 3.99 12.90 -48.53
CA ALA A 392 5.01 12.56 -49.53
C ALA A 392 4.63 11.36 -50.41
N ALA A 393 3.48 10.73 -50.16
CA ALA A 393 3.02 9.57 -50.91
C ALA A 393 2.33 9.99 -52.21
N ASP A 394 2.41 9.12 -53.22
CA ASP A 394 1.72 9.35 -54.49
C ASP A 394 0.22 9.03 -54.39
N VAL A 395 -0.58 9.66 -55.26
CA VAL A 395 -2.03 9.44 -55.34
C VAL A 395 -2.36 7.96 -55.54
N SER A 396 -1.57 7.24 -56.33
CA SER A 396 -1.70 5.80 -56.60
C SER A 396 -1.44 4.95 -55.34
N GLU A 397 -0.47 5.35 -54.53
CA GLU A 397 -0.08 4.65 -53.30
C GLU A 397 -1.18 4.74 -52.24
N ILE A 398 -1.75 5.94 -52.03
CA ILE A 398 -2.89 6.12 -51.13
C ILE A 398 -4.14 5.39 -51.65
N ALA A 399 -4.38 5.41 -52.96
CA ALA A 399 -5.52 4.73 -53.58
C ALA A 399 -5.42 3.19 -53.51
N SER A 400 -4.21 2.63 -53.35
CA SER A 400 -3.99 1.18 -53.22
C SER A 400 -4.51 0.61 -51.89
N ILE A 401 -4.73 1.46 -50.88
CA ILE A 401 -5.21 1.03 -49.58
C ILE A 401 -6.68 0.60 -49.68
N LYS A 402 -7.01 -0.57 -49.13
CA LYS A 402 -8.36 -1.12 -49.10
C LYS A 402 -9.36 -0.10 -48.53
N GLY A 403 -10.32 0.33 -49.36
CA GLY A 403 -11.36 1.30 -48.99
C GLY A 403 -11.05 2.76 -49.35
N PHE A 404 -9.97 3.01 -50.10
CA PHE A 404 -9.62 4.28 -50.72
C PHE A 404 -9.79 4.20 -52.25
N ASN A 405 -9.96 5.36 -52.88
CA ASN A 405 -9.98 5.49 -54.34
C ASN A 405 -9.17 6.73 -54.74
N THR A 406 -8.87 6.87 -56.02
CA THR A 406 -8.08 7.98 -56.57
C THR A 406 -8.68 9.36 -56.26
N LYS A 407 -10.01 9.49 -56.22
CA LYS A 407 -10.69 10.75 -55.87
C LYS A 407 -10.45 11.15 -54.41
N LEU A 408 -10.57 10.20 -53.48
CA LEU A 408 -10.34 10.43 -52.04
C LEU A 408 -8.85 10.65 -51.75
N ALA A 409 -7.96 9.95 -52.45
CA ALA A 409 -6.51 10.14 -52.34
C ALA A 409 -6.08 11.57 -52.71
N LYS A 410 -6.63 12.14 -53.78
CA LYS A 410 -6.39 13.55 -54.15
C LYS A 410 -6.88 14.53 -53.08
N ILE A 411 -8.10 14.34 -52.58
CA ILE A 411 -8.67 15.17 -51.50
C ILE A 411 -7.80 15.11 -50.24
N ILE A 412 -7.25 13.93 -49.91
CA ILE A 412 -6.33 13.76 -48.78
C ILE A 412 -5.06 14.58 -48.98
N LEU A 413 -4.42 14.48 -50.15
CA LEU A 413 -3.17 15.18 -50.42
C LEU A 413 -3.38 16.69 -50.52
N GLU A 414 -4.46 17.16 -51.12
CA GLU A 414 -4.84 18.58 -51.17
C GLU A 414 -5.07 19.15 -49.78
N ALA A 415 -5.77 18.43 -48.89
CA ALA A 415 -6.03 18.91 -47.54
C ALA A 415 -4.80 18.82 -46.59
N LEU A 416 -3.77 18.07 -46.97
CA LEU A 416 -2.51 17.96 -46.24
C LEU A 416 -1.38 18.83 -46.83
N SER A 417 -1.61 19.43 -48.00
CA SER A 417 -0.72 20.38 -48.65
C SER A 417 -0.66 21.67 -47.86
#